data_AF-A0AAP8PRV5-F1
#
_entry.id   AF-A0AAP8PRV5-F1
#
_cell.length_a   1.000
_cell.length_b   1.000
_cell.length_c   1.000
_cell.angle_alpha   90.00
_cell.angle_beta   90.00
_cell.angle_gamma   90.00
#
_symmetry.space_group_name_H-M   'P 1'
#
loop_
_entity.id
_entity.type
_entity.pdbx_description
1 polymer ?
#
loop_
_entity_poly.entity_id
_entity_poly.type
_entity_poly.pdbx_seq_one_letter_code
_entity_poly.pdbx_strand_id
1 'polypeptide(L)' 'MNNQHAADWAAYIHQMENVLAVELDDVRRRELLKQIERIAALAEPLMALPLDPRQEIAGVYRP' A
#
# COMPACT_ATOMS: atom_id res chain seq x y z
N MET A 1 -9.28 -12.61 10.04
CA MET A 1 -7.90 -12.60 10.56
C MET A 1 -7.51 -11.14 10.69
N ASN A 2 -7.47 -10.61 11.91
CA ASN A 2 -7.15 -9.21 12.16
C ASN A 2 -5.69 -8.97 11.81
N ASN A 3 -5.41 -8.13 10.81
CA ASN A 3 -4.06 -7.66 10.50
C ASN A 3 -3.56 -6.74 11.62
N GLN A 4 -3.13 -7.33 12.73
CA GLN A 4 -2.68 -6.61 13.93
C GLN A 4 -1.19 -6.26 13.93
N HIS A 5 -0.48 -6.50 12.82
CA HIS A 5 0.85 -5.96 12.65
C HIS A 5 0.73 -4.62 11.92
N ALA A 6 0.91 -3.52 12.66
CA ALA A 6 1.20 -2.24 12.02
C ALA A 6 2.39 -2.45 11.10
N ALA A 7 2.19 -2.27 9.80
CA ALA A 7 3.27 -2.43 8.83
C ALA A 7 4.34 -1.36 9.11
N ASP A 8 5.61 -1.77 9.13
CA ASP A 8 6.73 -0.84 9.18
C ASP A 8 6.87 -0.16 7.81
N TRP A 9 6.13 0.92 7.62
CA TRP A 9 6.09 1.66 6.37
C TRP A 9 7.43 2.32 6.03
N ALA A 10 8.26 2.64 7.02
CA ALA A 10 9.58 3.19 6.78
C ALA A 10 10.52 2.14 6.17
N ALA A 11 10.52 0.92 6.72
CA ALA A 11 11.26 -0.20 6.15
C ALA A 11 10.75 -0.57 4.74
N TYR A 12 9.42 -0.55 4.54
CA TYR A 12 8.80 -0.79 3.23
C TYR A 12 9.25 0.25 2.19
N ILE A 13 9.26 1.54 2.53
CA ILE A 13 9.72 2.60 1.62
C ILE A 13 11.17 2.36 1.22
N HIS A 14 12.06 2.10 2.18
CA HIS A 14 13.47 1.82 1.89
C HIS A 14 13.68 0.60 1.00
N GLN A 15 12.87 -0.45 1.17
CA GLN A 15 12.92 -1.59 0.27
C GLN A 15 12.45 -1.20 -1.15
N MET A 16 11.35 -0.45 -1.26
CA MET A 16 10.76 -0.08 -2.55
C MET A 16 11.61 0.91 -3.34
N GLU A 17 12.37 1.79 -2.69
CA GLU A 17 13.37 2.64 -3.35
C GLU A 17 14.34 1.80 -4.19
N ASN A 18 14.84 0.71 -3.61
CA ASN A 18 15.76 -0.21 -4.29
C ASN A 18 15.07 -1.03 -5.38
N VAL A 19 13.89 -1.58 -5.10
CA VAL A 19 13.15 -2.44 -6.04
C VAL A 19 12.72 -1.67 -7.29
N LEU A 20 12.29 -0.41 -7.12
CA LEU A 20 11.78 0.43 -8.20
C LEU A 20 12.86 1.31 -8.84
N ALA A 21 14.11 1.24 -8.34
CA ALA A 21 15.20 2.11 -8.75
C ALA A 21 14.83 3.61 -8.69
N VAL A 22 14.17 4.02 -7.60
CA VAL A 22 13.75 5.41 -7.36
C VAL A 22 14.65 6.04 -6.30
N GLU A 23 15.27 7.16 -6.63
CA GLU A 23 16.05 7.95 -5.68
C GLU A 23 15.15 8.95 -4.94
N LEU A 24 15.10 8.85 -3.61
CA LEU A 24 14.48 9.85 -2.75
C LEU A 24 15.49 10.40 -1.76
N ASP A 25 15.49 11.72 -1.60
CA ASP A 25 16.16 12.38 -0.50
C ASP A 25 15.38 12.21 0.81
N ASP A 26 16.01 12.60 1.93
CA ASP A 26 15.42 12.46 3.26
C ASP A 26 14.11 13.25 3.42
N VAL A 27 13.95 14.38 2.73
CA VAL A 27 12.73 15.21 2.80
C VAL A 27 11.58 14.46 2.12
N ARG A 28 11.83 13.94 0.92
CA ARG A 28 10.84 13.17 0.15
C ARG A 28 10.46 11.87 0.85
N ARG A 29 11.40 11.15 1.47
CA ARG A 29 11.09 9.94 2.25
C ARG A 29 10.14 10.23 3.41
N ARG A 30 10.38 11.32 4.15
CA ARG A 30 9.49 11.72 5.26
C ARG A 30 8.10 12.11 4.79
N GLU A 31 7.99 12.84 3.68
CA GLU A 31 6.67 13.19 3.13
C GLU A 31 5.95 11.96 2.57
N LEU A 32 6.67 11.05 1.89
CA LEU A 32 6.10 9.80 1.39
C LEU A 32 5.58 8.92 2.53
N LEU A 33 6.31 8.82 3.65
CA LEU A 33 5.87 8.08 4.83
C LEU A 33 4.51 8.57 5.33
N LYS A 34 4.34 9.89 5.50
CA LYS A 34 3.06 10.49 5.92
C LYS A 34 1.93 10.17 4.94
N GLN A 35 2.21 10.22 3.63
CA GLN A 35 1.19 9.92 2.63
C GLN A 35 0.82 8.44 2.61
N ILE A 36 1.78 7.53 2.75
CA ILE A 36 1.52 6.08 2.83
C ILE A 36 0.70 5.75 4.06
N GLU A 37 1.03 6.31 5.23
CA GLU A 37 0.23 6.12 6.44
C GLU A 37 -1.21 6.58 6.26
N ARG A 38 -1.41 7.73 5.61
CA ARG A 38 -2.74 8.24 5.27
C ARG A 38 -3.48 7.32 4.30
N ILE A 39 -2.81 6.82 3.26
CA ILE A 39 -3.41 5.88 2.30
C ILE A 39 -3.78 4.56 2.99
N ALA A 40 -2.92 4.06 3.88
CA ALA A 40 -3.19 2.86 4.65
C ALA A 40 -4.46 3.01 5.51
N ALA A 41 -4.63 4.15 6.18
CA ALA A 41 -5.86 4.46 6.92
C ALA A 41 -7.10 4.55 6.02
N LEU A 42 -6.96 5.12 4.82
CA LEU A 42 -8.06 5.16 3.84
C LEU A 42 -8.39 3.78 3.25
N ALA A 43 -7.40 2.89 3.16
CA ALA A 43 -7.56 1.53 2.64
C ALA A 43 -8.09 0.55 3.68
N GLU A 44 -7.87 0.80 4.98
CA GLU A 44 -8.37 -0.03 6.08
C GLU A 44 -9.86 -0.42 5.94
N PRO A 45 -10.80 0.51 5.70
CA PRO A 45 -12.21 0.13 5.52
C PRO A 45 -12.46 -0.73 4.29
N LEU A 46 -11.66 -0.59 3.22
CA LEU A 46 -11.78 -1.43 2.03
C LEU A 46 -11.26 -2.85 2.29
N MET A 47 -10.16 -2.98 3.03
CA MET A 47 -9.58 -4.28 3.41
C MET A 47 -10.44 -5.05 4.42
N ALA A 48 -11.30 -4.36 5.16
CA ALA A 48 -12.26 -4.97 6.08
C ALA A 48 -13.46 -5.61 5.37
N LEU A 49 -13.70 -5.28 4.09
CA LEU A 49 -14.78 -5.89 3.32
C LEU A 49 -14.42 -7.34 2.95
N PRO A 50 -15.34 -8.31 3.13
CA PRO A 50 -15.10 -9.67 2.69
C PRO A 50 -15.03 -9.70 1.15
N LEU A 51 -13.95 -10.25 0.62
CA LEU A 51 -13.79 -10.49 -0.82
C LEU A 51 -14.24 -11.92 -1.13
N ASP A 52 -15.17 -12.09 -2.07
CA ASP A 52 -15.49 -13.41 -2.60
C ASP A 52 -14.30 -13.91 -3.45
N PRO A 53 -13.83 -15.16 -3.27
CA PRO A 53 -12.75 -15.74 -4.09
C PRO A 53 -12.98 -15.69 -5.60
N ARG A 54 -14.24 -15.58 -6.03
CA ARG A 54 -14.65 -15.50 -7.44
C ARG A 54 -15.13 -14.10 -7.84
N GLN A 55 -14.87 -13.09 -7.02
CA GLN A 55 -15.26 -11.73 -7.32
C GLN A 55 -14.51 -11.24 -8.56
N GLU A 56 -15.25 -11.03 -9.65
CA GLU A 56 -14.69 -10.45 -10.86
C GLU A 56 -14.20 -9.03 -10.58
N ILE A 57 -13.03 -8.69 -11.12
CA ILE A 57 -12.53 -7.32 -11.10
C ILE A 57 -13.37 -6.45 -12.04
N ALA A 58 -13.60 -5.20 -11.65
CA ALA A 58 -14.25 -4.24 -12.54
C ALA A 58 -13.35 -4.02 -13.77
N GLY A 59 -13.82 -4.45 -14.95
CA GLY A 59 -13.11 -4.28 -16.22
C GLY A 59 -12.40 -5.55 -16.71
N VAL A 60 -13.17 -6.59 -17.05
CA VAL A 60 -12.64 -7.74 -17.79
C VAL A 60 -12.25 -7.28 -19.19
N TYR A 61 -10.95 -7.30 -19.50
CA TYR A 61 -10.45 -7.07 -20.85
C TYR A 61 -11.09 -8.08 -21.82
N ARG A 62 -11.83 -7.57 -22.81
CA ARG A 62 -12.39 -8.38 -23.90
C ARG A 62 -11.51 -8.14 -25.14
N PRO A 63 -10.71 -9.13 -25.57
CA PRO A 63 -9.89 -9.03 -26.77
C PRO A 63 -10.74 -8.90 -28.04
#